data_AF-A0A2U1NXM7-F1
#
_entry.id   AF-A0A2U1NXM7-F1
#
_cell.length_a   1.000
_cell.length_b   1.000
_cell.length_c   1.000
_cell.angle_alpha   90.00
_cell.angle_beta   90.00
_cell.angle_gamma   90.00
#
_symmetry.space_group_name_H-M   'P 1'
#
loop_
_entity.id
_entity.type
_entity.pdbx_description
1 polymer ?
#
loop_
_entity_poly.entity_id
_entity_poly.type
_entity_poly.pdbx_seq_one_letter_code
_entity_poly.pdbx_strand_id
1 'polypeptide(L)'
;MTISFYKFSVSRRQVLISQATESPPGFTNTTSSPSPESANPVLFVAKFHKSKYSRTNLHLIPHYASQPQRLTEEPVEVQRKSKRNIGGWGPAFLLLANQSLATFAFFGVGVNLVLFLTRVMDQGNADAANTVSKWTGTVYLCSLLGAFLSDSYWGRYLTCAVFQGYGGHQPTLATLGADQFDESDPKYKGKGSKGAFFAYFYAALNIGSLFSNTILVYYEDIGHWTTGFWVSMGATVVALLSFLCGSFHYRYVKPSGNPLPRVAQVFVAACRKYKVRDYDEKQLYEVEGVESAIKGSRKILHSEEFKCLDKAAIVTERDLSGPQNHWRLCTVTQVEEAKCVIRMLPIWLCTIIYSVIFTQMASLFVEQGAAMNAYIGNFHLPAASMSVFDIVSVLMCTLIYRRVLVPLAGRLSGNPKGLTELQRMGVGLIIGLFAMVAAGVTEVERLKRSIPDKHSSTMSIFWQVPQYVLVGASEVFMYVGQLEFFNSQAPDGIKSFGSSLCMASISLGNYVSSLLVHMVMSITAKGDEVGWIPENLNDGHMERFYFLIAILTVFDFILYVYCAKRYKCMSVEENGTEPKKEQV
;
A
#
# COMPACT_ATOMS: atom_id res chain seq x y z
N MET A 1 -17.12 -10.67 -3.19
CA MET A 1 -17.80 -10.92 -4.48
C MET A 1 -18.49 -12.28 -4.56
N THR A 2 -17.94 -13.35 -3.98
CA THR A 2 -18.53 -14.72 -4.03
C THR A 2 -19.83 -14.88 -3.23
N ILE A 3 -20.02 -14.10 -2.15
CA ILE A 3 -21.23 -14.15 -1.31
C ILE A 3 -22.40 -13.34 -1.93
N SER A 4 -22.13 -12.27 -2.69
CA SER A 4 -23.18 -11.51 -3.40
C SER A 4 -23.80 -12.27 -4.56
N PHE A 5 -23.01 -13.11 -5.26
CA PHE A 5 -23.55 -13.99 -6.31
C PHE A 5 -24.51 -15.05 -5.75
N TYR A 6 -24.31 -15.49 -4.49
CA TYR A 6 -25.20 -16.45 -3.85
C TYR A 6 -26.58 -15.82 -3.54
N LYS A 7 -26.61 -14.57 -3.03
CA LYS A 7 -27.87 -13.83 -2.82
C LYS A 7 -28.60 -13.51 -4.13
N PHE A 8 -27.88 -13.16 -5.20
CA PHE A 8 -28.46 -12.89 -6.52
C PHE A 8 -29.06 -14.15 -7.18
N SER A 9 -28.44 -15.32 -6.97
CA SER A 9 -28.97 -16.61 -7.47
C SER A 9 -30.22 -17.08 -6.73
N VAL A 10 -30.31 -16.84 -5.41
CA VAL A 10 -31.45 -17.24 -4.58
C VAL A 10 -32.70 -16.40 -4.87
N SER A 11 -32.54 -15.10 -5.14
CA SER A 11 -33.68 -14.22 -5.47
C SER A 11 -34.34 -14.57 -6.82
N ARG A 12 -33.57 -14.99 -7.82
CA ARG A 12 -34.12 -15.51 -9.10
C ARG A 12 -34.91 -16.83 -8.95
N ARG A 13 -34.57 -17.68 -7.97
CA ARG A 13 -35.33 -18.93 -7.72
C ARG A 13 -36.70 -18.67 -7.11
N GLN A 14 -36.87 -17.63 -6.29
CA GLN A 14 -38.19 -17.31 -5.71
C GLN A 14 -39.15 -16.69 -6.73
N VAL A 15 -38.63 -15.95 -7.72
CA VAL A 15 -39.47 -15.37 -8.80
C VAL A 15 -39.94 -16.44 -9.79
N LEU A 16 -39.12 -17.47 -10.07
CA LEU A 16 -39.49 -18.56 -10.98
C LEU A 16 -40.46 -19.59 -10.37
N ILE A 17 -40.55 -19.69 -9.04
CA ILE A 17 -41.48 -20.61 -8.36
C ILE A 17 -42.90 -20.01 -8.26
N SER A 18 -43.07 -18.70 -8.42
CA SER A 18 -44.39 -18.04 -8.37
C SER A 18 -45.19 -18.12 -9.68
N GLN A 19 -44.63 -18.63 -10.79
CA GLN A 19 -45.30 -18.68 -12.10
C GLN A 19 -45.65 -20.10 -12.57
N ALA A 20 -45.44 -21.13 -11.74
CA ALA A 20 -45.77 -22.52 -12.08
C ALA A 20 -46.78 -23.12 -11.10
N THR A 21 -48.00 -22.57 -11.06
CA THR A 21 -49.15 -23.17 -10.38
C THR A 21 -50.39 -23.10 -11.26
N GLU A 22 -50.42 -23.89 -12.34
CA GLU A 22 -51.67 -24.41 -12.91
C GLU A 22 -51.44 -25.86 -13.35
N SER A 23 -52.28 -26.77 -12.86
CA SER A 23 -52.37 -28.19 -13.22
C SER A 23 -53.79 -28.45 -13.74
N PRO A 24 -54.06 -29.42 -14.65
CA PRO A 24 -54.38 -30.81 -14.23
C PRO A 24 -54.10 -31.89 -15.34
N PRO A 25 -54.64 -33.14 -15.31
CA PRO A 25 -54.20 -34.27 -14.48
C PRO A 25 -53.89 -35.56 -15.29
N GLY A 26 -53.20 -36.55 -14.68
CA GLY A 26 -53.33 -37.97 -15.07
C GLY A 26 -52.09 -38.87 -15.01
N PHE A 27 -52.25 -40.01 -14.32
CA PHE A 27 -51.51 -41.30 -14.40
C PHE A 27 -50.25 -41.57 -13.53
N THR A 28 -50.54 -42.09 -12.32
CA THR A 28 -50.09 -43.36 -11.66
C THR A 28 -48.66 -43.93 -11.78
N ASN A 29 -48.08 -44.20 -10.58
CA ASN A 29 -47.29 -45.35 -10.07
C ASN A 29 -46.05 -45.82 -10.88
N THR A 30 -44.85 -46.04 -10.31
CA THR A 30 -44.51 -47.04 -9.27
C THR A 30 -43.12 -46.83 -8.62
N THR A 31 -43.06 -47.04 -7.29
CA THR A 31 -42.03 -47.67 -6.42
C THR A 31 -40.53 -47.71 -6.79
N SER A 32 -39.66 -47.23 -5.90
CA SER A 32 -38.89 -48.05 -4.92
C SER A 32 -37.68 -47.29 -4.33
N SER A 33 -37.52 -47.40 -3.01
CA SER A 33 -36.32 -47.02 -2.22
C SER A 33 -35.61 -48.29 -1.76
N PRO A 34 -34.28 -48.30 -1.50
CA PRO A 34 -33.80 -47.93 -0.16
C PRO A 34 -32.42 -47.22 -0.10
N SER A 35 -32.14 -46.66 1.08
CA SER A 35 -30.94 -45.96 1.60
C SER A 35 -29.78 -46.90 2.03
N PRO A 36 -28.74 -46.47 2.80
CA PRO A 36 -27.67 -45.50 2.51
C PRO A 36 -26.25 -46.10 2.80
N GLU A 37 -25.19 -45.70 2.10
CA GLU A 37 -23.81 -46.07 2.51
C GLU A 37 -22.77 -44.96 2.35
N SER A 38 -22.15 -44.67 3.50
CA SER A 38 -20.75 -44.37 3.82
C SER A 38 -19.90 -43.36 3.00
N ALA A 39 -19.24 -42.51 3.79
CA ALA A 39 -18.30 -41.47 3.42
C ALA A 39 -16.89 -41.99 3.06
N ASN A 40 -16.24 -41.40 2.05
CA ASN A 40 -15.00 -40.61 2.22
C ASN A 40 -14.51 -39.97 0.90
N PRO A 41 -13.85 -38.79 0.97
CA PRO A 41 -13.53 -37.95 -0.19
C PRO A 41 -12.20 -38.32 -0.86
N VAL A 42 -12.20 -38.35 -2.19
CA VAL A 42 -11.01 -38.54 -3.02
C VAL A 42 -10.20 -37.23 -3.08
N LEU A 43 -9.01 -37.30 -2.51
CA LEU A 43 -7.92 -36.34 -2.57
C LEU A 43 -7.33 -36.27 -4.00
N PHE A 44 -7.56 -35.17 -4.73
CA PHE A 44 -6.88 -34.93 -6.00
C PHE A 44 -5.60 -34.11 -5.77
N VAL A 45 -4.47 -34.83 -5.73
CA VAL A 45 -3.11 -34.27 -5.70
C VAL A 45 -2.70 -33.91 -7.14
N ALA A 46 -2.50 -32.63 -7.41
CA ALA A 46 -1.95 -32.14 -8.68
C ALA A 46 -0.43 -32.43 -8.76
N LYS A 47 -0.05 -33.35 -9.65
CA LYS A 47 1.33 -33.65 -10.06
C LYS A 47 1.94 -32.43 -10.77
N PHE A 48 2.97 -31.82 -10.18
CA PHE A 48 3.84 -30.86 -10.87
C PHE A 48 4.98 -31.58 -11.61
N HIS A 49 5.15 -31.18 -12.87
CA HIS A 49 6.12 -31.68 -13.84
C HIS A 49 7.55 -31.26 -13.44
N LYS A 50 8.42 -32.23 -13.11
CA LYS A 50 9.86 -32.02 -12.96
C LYS A 50 10.48 -31.68 -14.32
N SER A 51 11.14 -30.53 -14.42
CA SER A 51 12.02 -30.20 -15.54
C SER A 51 13.47 -30.53 -15.20
N LYS A 52 14.11 -31.25 -16.14
CA LYS A 52 15.51 -31.69 -16.25
C LYS A 52 16.53 -30.86 -15.46
N TYR A 53 17.14 -31.50 -14.45
CA TYR A 53 18.53 -31.23 -14.05
C TYR A 53 19.41 -32.37 -14.57
N SER A 54 20.44 -32.00 -15.31
CA SER A 54 21.44 -32.91 -15.87
C SER A 54 22.22 -33.57 -14.72
N ARG A 55 22.25 -34.90 -14.71
CA ARG A 55 23.14 -35.71 -13.89
C ARG A 55 24.56 -35.58 -14.42
N THR A 56 25.51 -35.28 -13.56
CA THR A 56 26.92 -35.59 -13.83
C THR A 56 27.56 -36.13 -12.57
N ASN A 57 27.71 -37.46 -12.58
CA ASN A 57 28.62 -38.34 -11.87
C ASN A 57 29.26 -37.87 -10.56
N LEU A 58 28.77 -38.49 -9.48
CA LEU A 58 29.45 -38.67 -8.21
C LEU A 58 30.56 -39.72 -8.39
N HIS A 59 31.81 -39.27 -8.55
CA HIS A 59 32.99 -40.14 -8.39
C HIS A 59 33.67 -39.86 -7.05
N LEU A 60 34.05 -40.95 -6.40
CA LEU A 60 34.70 -41.06 -5.10
C LEU A 60 35.80 -40.02 -4.86
N ILE A 61 35.84 -39.49 -3.63
CA ILE A 61 36.95 -38.70 -3.08
C ILE A 61 38.01 -39.67 -2.53
N PRO A 62 39.28 -39.63 -2.97
CA PRO A 62 40.39 -40.12 -2.18
C PRO A 62 41.09 -38.96 -1.44
N HIS A 63 41.41 -39.23 -0.18
CA HIS A 63 42.29 -38.45 0.69
C HIS A 63 43.68 -38.23 0.06
N TYR A 64 44.19 -36.99 0.04
CA TYR A 64 45.63 -36.61 0.08
C TYR A 64 45.68 -35.16 0.63
N ALA A 65 46.21 -34.93 1.84
CA ALA A 65 47.62 -34.69 2.18
C ALA A 65 48.20 -33.39 1.58
N SER A 66 48.72 -32.57 2.48
CA SER A 66 49.27 -31.21 2.35
C SER A 66 50.55 -31.10 1.52
N GLN A 67 50.62 -30.11 0.61
CA GLN A 67 51.83 -29.28 0.35
C GLN A 67 51.52 -28.07 -0.57
N PRO A 68 52.30 -26.97 -0.51
CA PRO A 68 51.95 -25.67 -1.10
C PRO A 68 52.51 -25.51 -2.51
N GLN A 69 51.72 -24.99 -3.46
CA GLN A 69 52.18 -24.64 -4.82
C GLN A 69 51.95 -23.16 -5.16
N ARG A 70 52.97 -22.62 -5.80
CA ARG A 70 53.23 -21.21 -6.14
C ARG A 70 52.17 -20.63 -7.08
N LEU A 71 51.84 -19.36 -6.87
CA LEU A 71 51.08 -18.50 -7.78
C LEU A 71 51.83 -18.30 -9.10
N THR A 72 51.30 -18.87 -10.18
CA THR A 72 51.51 -18.37 -11.54
C THR A 72 50.22 -17.68 -11.96
N GLU A 73 50.28 -16.36 -12.11
CA GLU A 73 49.20 -15.53 -12.66
C GLU A 73 48.99 -15.87 -14.13
N GLU A 74 47.83 -16.45 -14.47
CA GLU A 74 47.32 -16.44 -15.84
C GLU A 74 46.41 -15.22 -16.05
N PRO A 75 46.48 -14.55 -17.22
CA PRO A 75 45.72 -13.34 -17.46
C PRO A 75 44.23 -13.68 -17.59
N VAL A 76 43.40 -12.94 -16.83
CA VAL A 76 41.94 -13.02 -16.87
C VAL A 76 41.46 -12.66 -18.28
N GLU A 77 41.21 -13.67 -19.08
CA GLU A 77 40.52 -13.55 -20.36
C GLU A 77 39.09 -13.08 -20.07
N VAL A 78 38.82 -11.79 -20.33
CA VAL A 78 37.50 -11.18 -20.21
C VAL A 78 36.59 -11.84 -21.25
N GLN A 79 35.97 -12.96 -20.87
CA GLN A 79 34.83 -13.51 -21.61
C GLN A 79 33.71 -12.47 -21.57
N ARG A 80 33.61 -11.66 -22.62
CA ARG A 80 32.40 -10.90 -22.98
C ARG A 80 31.28 -11.90 -23.27
N LYS A 81 30.62 -12.39 -22.21
CA LYS A 81 29.26 -12.93 -22.33
C LYS A 81 28.40 -11.83 -22.93
N SER A 82 27.78 -12.12 -24.08
CA SER A 82 26.68 -11.33 -24.64
C SER A 82 25.72 -10.94 -23.52
N LYS A 83 25.75 -9.66 -23.10
CA LYS A 83 24.82 -9.13 -22.11
C LYS A 83 23.45 -9.17 -22.77
N ARG A 84 22.66 -10.20 -22.45
CA ARG A 84 21.21 -10.16 -22.70
C ARG A 84 20.71 -8.85 -22.08
N ASN A 85 20.01 -8.02 -22.85
CA ASN A 85 19.49 -6.72 -22.40
C ASN A 85 18.40 -6.95 -21.33
N ILE A 86 18.83 -7.18 -20.08
CA ILE A 86 17.99 -7.44 -18.92
C ILE A 86 17.79 -6.10 -18.19
N GLY A 87 16.55 -5.75 -17.89
CA GLY A 87 16.18 -4.49 -17.26
C GLY A 87 16.22 -3.29 -18.22
N GLY A 88 16.09 -2.09 -17.64
CA GLY A 88 16.00 -0.82 -18.36
C GLY A 88 14.57 -0.40 -18.71
N TRP A 89 14.46 0.64 -19.54
CA TRP A 89 13.19 1.32 -19.82
C TRP A 89 12.16 0.46 -20.57
N GLY A 90 12.58 -0.42 -21.47
CA GLY A 90 11.67 -1.32 -22.21
C GLY A 90 10.76 -2.14 -21.29
N PRO A 91 11.30 -3.03 -20.43
CA PRO A 91 10.48 -3.74 -19.45
C PRO A 91 9.83 -2.80 -18.43
N ALA A 92 10.45 -1.67 -18.06
CA ALA A 92 9.83 -0.72 -17.15
C ALA A 92 8.53 -0.11 -17.72
N PHE A 93 8.44 0.15 -19.03
CA PHE A 93 7.20 0.64 -19.66
C PHE A 93 6.06 -0.37 -19.57
N LEU A 94 6.33 -1.68 -19.66
CA LEU A 94 5.31 -2.72 -19.45
C LEU A 94 4.77 -2.72 -18.02
N LEU A 95 5.64 -2.46 -17.03
CA LEU A 95 5.23 -2.31 -15.62
C LEU A 95 4.39 -1.04 -15.42
N LEU A 96 4.73 0.06 -16.08
CA LEU A 96 3.94 1.30 -16.05
C LEU A 96 2.55 1.12 -16.69
N ALA A 97 2.48 0.42 -17.83
CA ALA A 97 1.22 0.08 -18.48
C ALA A 97 0.34 -0.81 -17.58
N ASN A 98 0.95 -1.83 -16.97
CA ASN A 98 0.28 -2.66 -15.97
C ASN A 98 -0.27 -1.82 -14.81
N GLN A 99 0.53 -0.91 -14.25
CA GLN A 99 0.10 -0.04 -13.16
C GLN A 99 -1.09 0.84 -13.55
N SER A 100 -1.06 1.45 -14.74
CA SER A 100 -2.17 2.29 -15.23
C SER A 100 -3.46 1.49 -15.37
N LEU A 101 -3.42 0.33 -16.03
CA LEU A 101 -4.59 -0.52 -16.24
C LEU A 101 -5.15 -1.12 -14.95
N ALA A 102 -4.27 -1.56 -14.03
CA ALA A 102 -4.68 -2.05 -12.72
C ALA A 102 -5.33 -0.94 -11.88
N THR A 103 -4.81 0.29 -11.99
CA THR A 103 -5.37 1.47 -11.33
C THR A 103 -6.74 1.84 -11.90
N PHE A 104 -6.88 1.85 -13.23
CA PHE A 104 -8.15 2.07 -13.91
C PHE A 104 -9.23 1.08 -13.44
N ALA A 105 -8.91 -0.21 -13.37
CA ALA A 105 -9.84 -1.23 -12.90
C ALA A 105 -10.20 -1.08 -11.41
N PHE A 106 -9.22 -0.75 -10.57
CA PHE A 106 -9.43 -0.61 -9.13
C PHE A 106 -10.33 0.59 -8.80
N PHE A 107 -10.00 1.77 -9.31
CA PHE A 107 -10.82 2.97 -9.10
C PHE A 107 -12.17 2.85 -9.79
N GLY A 108 -12.27 2.08 -10.89
CA GLY A 108 -13.52 1.84 -11.61
C GLY A 108 -14.57 1.21 -10.71
N VAL A 109 -14.18 0.17 -9.98
CA VAL A 109 -15.07 -0.46 -9.02
C VAL A 109 -15.19 0.37 -7.74
N GLY A 110 -14.08 0.94 -7.25
CA GLY A 110 -14.00 1.51 -5.91
C GLY A 110 -14.74 2.83 -5.73
N VAL A 111 -14.66 3.73 -6.71
CA VAL A 111 -15.11 5.13 -6.53
C VAL A 111 -16.62 5.27 -6.45
N ASN A 112 -17.35 4.49 -7.26
CA ASN A 112 -18.80 4.46 -7.22
C ASN A 112 -19.35 3.37 -6.27
N LEU A 113 -18.50 2.65 -5.55
CA LEU A 113 -18.96 1.50 -4.76
C LEU A 113 -19.98 1.90 -3.70
N VAL A 114 -19.83 3.07 -3.07
CA VAL A 114 -20.81 3.56 -2.09
C VAL A 114 -22.17 3.76 -2.75
N LEU A 115 -22.21 4.42 -3.92
CA LEU A 115 -23.45 4.64 -4.68
C LEU A 115 -24.08 3.32 -5.17
N PHE A 116 -23.27 2.34 -5.56
CA PHE A 116 -23.78 1.01 -5.90
C PHE A 116 -24.43 0.34 -4.68
N LEU A 117 -23.81 0.44 -3.51
CA LEU A 117 -24.34 -0.14 -2.28
C LEU A 117 -25.61 0.56 -1.80
N THR A 118 -25.70 1.89 -1.93
CA THR A 118 -26.91 2.64 -1.55
C THR A 118 -28.03 2.46 -2.57
N ARG A 119 -27.77 2.64 -3.87
CA ARG A 119 -28.83 2.65 -4.90
C ARG A 119 -29.29 1.27 -5.37
N VAL A 120 -28.41 0.27 -5.38
CA VAL A 120 -28.71 -1.06 -5.95
C VAL A 120 -28.87 -2.11 -4.86
N MET A 121 -28.03 -2.05 -3.82
CA MET A 121 -28.08 -3.01 -2.71
C MET A 121 -28.91 -2.54 -1.52
N ASP A 122 -29.48 -1.33 -1.60
CA ASP A 122 -30.40 -0.75 -0.61
C ASP A 122 -29.79 -0.69 0.80
N GLN A 123 -28.50 -0.33 0.89
CA GLN A 123 -27.82 -0.08 2.16
C GLN A 123 -27.96 1.38 2.58
N GLY A 124 -28.16 1.65 3.87
CA GLY A 124 -28.11 3.01 4.41
C GLY A 124 -26.71 3.64 4.25
N ASN A 125 -26.65 4.97 4.14
CA ASN A 125 -25.40 5.70 3.80
C ASN A 125 -24.23 5.39 4.75
N ALA A 126 -24.50 5.33 6.05
CA ALA A 126 -23.48 5.00 7.05
C ALA A 126 -22.95 3.57 6.88
N ASP A 127 -23.82 2.60 6.57
CA ASP A 127 -23.44 1.20 6.35
C ASP A 127 -22.73 0.99 5.02
N ALA A 128 -23.13 1.70 3.97
CA ALA A 128 -22.47 1.71 2.68
C ALA A 128 -21.04 2.28 2.81
N ALA A 129 -20.89 3.46 3.43
CA ALA A 129 -19.58 4.07 3.69
C ALA A 129 -18.68 3.17 4.55
N ASN A 130 -19.26 2.48 5.55
CA ASN A 130 -18.57 1.51 6.38
C ASN A 130 -18.12 0.28 5.58
N THR A 131 -18.98 -0.25 4.71
CA THR A 131 -18.68 -1.40 3.85
C THR A 131 -17.56 -1.09 2.87
N VAL A 132 -17.60 0.08 2.23
CA VAL A 132 -16.52 0.54 1.35
C VAL A 132 -15.23 0.74 2.13
N SER A 133 -15.27 1.39 3.30
CA SER A 133 -14.09 1.55 4.15
C SER A 133 -13.49 0.19 4.54
N LYS A 134 -14.31 -0.79 4.92
CA LYS A 134 -13.83 -2.15 5.24
C LYS A 134 -13.23 -2.84 4.01
N TRP A 135 -13.84 -2.71 2.84
CA TRP A 135 -13.30 -3.28 1.60
C TRP A 135 -11.95 -2.66 1.24
N THR A 136 -11.88 -1.33 1.17
CA THR A 136 -10.66 -0.56 0.90
C THR A 136 -9.57 -0.87 1.93
N GLY A 137 -9.93 -0.86 3.21
CA GLY A 137 -9.05 -1.23 4.31
C GLY A 137 -8.45 -2.63 4.14
N THR A 138 -9.27 -3.61 3.78
CA THR A 138 -8.83 -4.99 3.57
C THR A 138 -7.93 -5.13 2.34
N VAL A 139 -8.26 -4.43 1.24
CA VAL A 139 -7.43 -4.43 0.03
C VAL A 139 -6.03 -3.90 0.35
N TYR A 140 -5.93 -2.74 1.00
CA TYR A 140 -4.62 -2.18 1.36
C TYR A 140 -3.88 -2.98 2.43
N LEU A 141 -4.58 -3.70 3.31
CA LEU A 141 -3.94 -4.62 4.26
C LEU A 141 -3.24 -5.79 3.55
N CYS A 142 -3.83 -6.30 2.47
CA CYS A 142 -3.20 -7.34 1.63
C CYS A 142 -1.85 -6.91 1.04
N SER A 143 -1.57 -5.60 0.95
CA SER A 143 -0.26 -5.08 0.53
C SER A 143 0.87 -5.48 1.49
N LEU A 144 0.59 -5.54 2.80
CA LEU A 144 1.57 -6.03 3.79
C LEU A 144 1.85 -7.52 3.58
N LEU A 145 0.81 -8.32 3.32
CA LEU A 145 0.95 -9.75 3.03
C LEU A 145 1.77 -9.97 1.74
N GLY A 146 1.46 -9.23 0.68
CA GLY A 146 2.19 -9.30 -0.58
C GLY A 146 3.66 -8.93 -0.41
N ALA A 147 3.94 -7.79 0.24
CA ALA A 147 5.31 -7.37 0.52
C ALA A 147 6.08 -8.40 1.38
N PHE A 148 5.43 -8.96 2.39
CA PHE A 148 6.02 -10.01 3.24
C PHE A 148 6.38 -11.27 2.44
N LEU A 149 5.47 -11.77 1.60
CA LEU A 149 5.70 -12.94 0.77
C LEU A 149 6.78 -12.69 -0.29
N SER A 150 6.82 -11.48 -0.85
CA SER A 150 7.86 -11.04 -1.78
C SER A 150 9.25 -11.06 -1.15
N ASP A 151 9.42 -10.40 0.00
CA ASP A 151 10.73 -10.26 0.62
C ASP A 151 11.22 -11.58 1.26
N SER A 152 10.29 -12.42 1.73
CA SER A 152 10.60 -13.63 2.49
C SER A 152 10.77 -14.90 1.64
N TYR A 153 9.92 -15.12 0.63
CA TYR A 153 9.78 -16.44 0.01
C TYR A 153 9.78 -16.41 -1.52
N TRP A 154 8.87 -15.65 -2.13
CA TRP A 154 8.53 -15.79 -3.55
C TRP A 154 9.37 -14.88 -4.45
N GLY A 155 9.95 -13.81 -3.90
CA GLY A 155 10.56 -12.75 -4.68
C GLY A 155 9.51 -11.83 -5.32
N ARG A 156 9.98 -10.67 -5.79
CA ARG A 156 9.12 -9.57 -6.26
C ARG A 156 8.27 -9.97 -7.46
N TYR A 157 8.87 -10.62 -8.46
CA TYR A 157 8.16 -11.02 -9.68
C TYR A 157 7.03 -12.03 -9.42
N LEU A 158 7.31 -13.14 -8.73
CA LEU A 158 6.30 -14.19 -8.51
C LEU A 158 5.15 -13.66 -7.65
N THR A 159 5.47 -12.82 -6.67
CA THR A 159 4.45 -12.14 -5.86
C THR A 159 3.56 -11.26 -6.72
N CYS A 160 4.11 -10.40 -7.59
CA CYS A 160 3.29 -9.59 -8.50
C CYS A 160 2.44 -10.46 -9.43
N ALA A 161 3.00 -11.53 -10.00
CA ALA A 161 2.28 -12.42 -10.91
C ALA A 161 1.09 -13.12 -10.25
N VAL A 162 1.23 -13.53 -8.98
CA VAL A 162 0.19 -14.23 -8.21
C VAL A 162 -0.81 -13.25 -7.59
N PHE A 163 -0.31 -12.17 -6.99
CA PHE A 163 -1.12 -11.16 -6.32
C PHE A 163 -1.49 -9.99 -7.24
N GLN A 164 -1.99 -10.28 -8.44
CA GLN A 164 -2.42 -9.22 -9.37
C GLN A 164 -3.58 -8.35 -8.82
N GLY A 165 -4.20 -8.75 -7.71
CA GLY A 165 -5.13 -7.90 -6.95
C GLY A 165 -4.44 -6.61 -6.46
N TYR A 166 -5.13 -5.48 -6.62
CA TYR A 166 -4.56 -4.14 -6.47
C TYR A 166 -3.70 -3.94 -5.22
N GLY A 167 -4.17 -4.39 -4.05
CA GLY A 167 -3.45 -4.28 -2.78
C GLY A 167 -2.12 -5.04 -2.73
N GLY A 168 -2.09 -6.31 -3.10
CA GLY A 168 -0.90 -7.15 -2.94
C GLY A 168 0.26 -6.79 -3.89
N HIS A 169 -0.04 -6.42 -5.14
CA HIS A 169 1.01 -6.16 -6.12
C HIS A 169 1.63 -4.76 -6.02
N GLN A 170 0.89 -3.71 -5.65
CA GLN A 170 1.32 -2.32 -5.91
C GLN A 170 2.69 -1.95 -5.31
N PRO A 171 2.96 -2.16 -4.00
CA PRO A 171 4.28 -1.82 -3.45
C PRO A 171 5.39 -2.70 -4.04
N THR A 172 5.11 -3.98 -4.29
CA THR A 172 6.05 -4.94 -4.87
C THR A 172 6.35 -4.63 -6.34
N LEU A 173 5.37 -4.12 -7.08
CA LEU A 173 5.51 -3.70 -8.48
C LEU A 173 6.37 -2.44 -8.58
N ALA A 174 6.18 -1.48 -7.67
CA ALA A 174 7.01 -0.28 -7.59
C ALA A 174 8.48 -0.64 -7.30
N THR A 175 8.73 -1.55 -6.34
CA THR A 175 10.10 -2.00 -6.04
C THR A 175 10.71 -2.85 -7.15
N LEU A 176 9.93 -3.73 -7.80
CA LEU A 176 10.36 -4.48 -8.99
C LEU A 176 10.71 -3.55 -10.16
N GLY A 177 9.93 -2.49 -10.35
CA GLY A 177 10.19 -1.48 -11.38
C GLY A 177 11.45 -0.69 -11.12
N ALA A 178 11.70 -0.30 -9.87
CA ALA A 178 12.96 0.34 -9.47
C ALA A 178 14.18 -0.57 -9.68
N ASP A 179 14.03 -1.89 -9.49
CA ASP A 179 15.11 -2.87 -9.71
C ASP A 179 15.53 -2.99 -11.18
N GLN A 180 14.70 -2.53 -12.12
CA GLN A 180 15.06 -2.56 -13.54
C GLN A 180 16.25 -1.63 -13.85
N PHE A 181 16.61 -0.73 -12.94
CA PHE A 181 17.71 0.23 -13.09
C PHE A 181 18.83 -0.04 -12.08
N ASP A 182 20.00 -0.46 -12.57
CA ASP A 182 21.19 -0.66 -11.73
C ASP A 182 21.92 0.64 -11.44
N GLU A 183 22.05 1.05 -10.18
CA GLU A 183 22.84 2.24 -9.81
C GLU A 183 24.34 1.99 -9.78
N SER A 184 24.78 0.73 -9.80
CA SER A 184 26.19 0.39 -10.00
C SER A 184 26.64 0.58 -11.45
N ASP A 185 25.70 0.58 -12.40
CA ASP A 185 25.99 0.81 -13.81
C ASP A 185 26.03 2.33 -14.09
N PRO A 186 27.16 2.87 -14.61
CA PRO A 186 27.28 4.29 -14.94
C PRO A 186 26.22 4.78 -15.93
N LYS A 187 25.63 3.88 -16.74
CA LYS A 187 24.51 4.20 -17.64
C LYS A 187 23.29 4.79 -16.92
N TYR A 188 23.03 4.35 -15.68
CA TYR A 188 21.84 4.76 -14.92
C TYR A 188 22.18 5.66 -13.71
N LYS A 189 23.39 5.53 -13.14
CA LYS A 189 23.87 6.32 -11.98
C LYS A 189 23.80 7.83 -12.21
N GLY A 190 24.19 8.31 -13.39
CA GLY A 190 24.20 9.75 -13.73
C GLY A 190 22.88 10.33 -14.23
N LYS A 191 21.86 9.50 -14.50
CA LYS A 191 20.60 9.92 -15.14
C LYS A 191 19.42 10.02 -14.17
N GLY A 192 19.59 9.66 -12.90
CA GLY A 192 18.48 9.60 -11.94
C GLY A 192 17.35 8.68 -12.40
N SER A 193 17.66 7.57 -13.09
CA SER A 193 16.66 6.75 -13.80
C SER A 193 15.61 6.13 -12.86
N LYS A 194 15.99 5.78 -11.63
CA LYS A 194 15.04 5.30 -10.61
C LYS A 194 14.05 6.40 -10.19
N GLY A 195 14.54 7.61 -9.92
CA GLY A 195 13.68 8.75 -9.60
C GLY A 195 12.72 9.11 -10.75
N ALA A 196 13.22 9.06 -12.00
CA ALA A 196 12.39 9.23 -13.17
C ALA A 196 11.33 8.12 -13.29
N PHE A 197 11.67 6.86 -13.01
CA PHE A 197 10.71 5.75 -13.00
C PHE A 197 9.59 5.99 -11.98
N PHE A 198 9.91 6.38 -10.74
CA PHE A 198 8.88 6.70 -9.73
C PHE A 198 7.96 7.85 -10.17
N ALA A 199 8.51 8.87 -10.84
CA ALA A 199 7.69 9.94 -11.40
C ALA A 199 6.75 9.44 -12.51
N TYR A 200 7.22 8.59 -13.43
CA TYR A 200 6.37 7.97 -14.44
C TYR A 200 5.37 6.98 -13.86
N PHE A 201 5.73 6.26 -12.79
CA PHE A 201 4.84 5.36 -12.07
C PHE A 201 3.67 6.12 -11.46
N TYR A 202 3.95 7.27 -10.85
CA TYR A 202 2.92 8.17 -10.33
C TYR A 202 2.05 8.76 -11.44
N ALA A 203 2.64 9.14 -12.59
CA ALA A 203 1.88 9.59 -13.75
C ALA A 203 0.96 8.50 -14.31
N ALA A 204 1.45 7.25 -14.41
CA ALA A 204 0.67 6.11 -14.87
C ALA A 204 -0.53 5.82 -13.96
N LEU A 205 -0.34 5.92 -12.63
CA LEU A 205 -1.42 5.82 -11.64
C LEU A 205 -2.50 6.89 -11.89
N ASN A 206 -2.10 8.16 -12.02
CA ASN A 206 -3.04 9.27 -12.23
C ASN A 206 -3.80 9.13 -13.57
N ILE A 207 -3.15 8.69 -14.64
CA ILE A 207 -3.80 8.45 -15.94
C ILE A 207 -4.89 7.38 -15.82
N GLY A 208 -4.57 6.24 -15.21
CA GLY A 208 -5.55 5.17 -14.99
C GLY A 208 -6.74 5.64 -14.15
N SER A 209 -6.45 6.38 -13.07
CA SER A 209 -7.48 6.98 -12.21
C SER A 209 -8.36 7.98 -12.96
N LEU A 210 -7.79 8.85 -13.80
CA LEU A 210 -8.54 9.89 -14.52
C LEU A 210 -9.61 9.31 -15.46
N PHE A 211 -9.25 8.31 -16.26
CA PHE A 211 -10.20 7.66 -17.18
C PHE A 211 -11.31 6.91 -16.44
N SER A 212 -10.96 6.29 -15.31
CA SER A 212 -11.91 5.61 -14.45
C SER A 212 -12.93 6.59 -13.84
N ASN A 213 -12.44 7.65 -13.20
CA ASN A 213 -13.26 8.66 -12.52
C ASN A 213 -14.14 9.51 -13.45
N THR A 214 -13.87 9.49 -14.75
CA THR A 214 -14.64 10.24 -15.76
C THR A 214 -15.55 9.31 -16.56
N ILE A 215 -14.97 8.52 -17.46
CA ILE A 215 -15.72 7.73 -18.45
C ILE A 215 -16.46 6.59 -17.76
N LEU A 216 -15.74 5.81 -16.95
CA LEU A 216 -16.30 4.60 -16.37
C LEU A 216 -17.36 4.93 -15.31
N VAL A 217 -17.06 5.89 -14.43
CA VAL A 217 -17.99 6.39 -13.42
C VAL A 217 -19.28 6.93 -14.03
N TYR A 218 -19.20 7.62 -15.17
CA TYR A 218 -20.38 8.12 -15.89
C TYR A 218 -21.28 6.99 -16.40
N TYR A 219 -20.70 5.94 -16.99
CA TYR A 219 -21.48 4.78 -17.44
C TYR A 219 -22.16 4.05 -16.27
N GLU A 220 -21.46 3.91 -15.16
CA GLU A 220 -21.97 3.27 -13.95
C GLU A 220 -23.11 4.08 -13.31
N ASP A 221 -22.98 5.41 -13.21
CA ASP A 221 -23.97 6.30 -12.61
C ASP A 221 -25.31 6.31 -13.39
N ILE A 222 -25.26 6.17 -14.72
CA ILE A 222 -26.45 6.02 -15.58
C ILE A 222 -27.19 4.69 -15.32
N GLY A 223 -26.55 3.74 -14.63
CA GLY A 223 -27.13 2.44 -14.28
C GLY A 223 -26.52 1.25 -15.02
N HIS A 224 -25.50 1.46 -15.87
CA HIS A 224 -24.81 0.38 -16.58
C HIS A 224 -23.68 -0.28 -15.75
N TRP A 225 -23.99 -0.60 -14.49
CA TRP A 225 -23.05 -1.19 -13.52
C TRP A 225 -22.36 -2.46 -14.02
N THR A 226 -23.11 -3.37 -14.64
CA THR A 226 -22.58 -4.65 -15.13
C THR A 226 -21.51 -4.45 -16.21
N THR A 227 -21.75 -3.53 -17.14
CA THR A 227 -20.79 -3.18 -18.19
C THR A 227 -19.53 -2.54 -17.58
N GLY A 228 -19.70 -1.63 -16.61
CA GLY A 228 -18.59 -1.00 -15.91
C GLY A 228 -17.65 -2.01 -15.23
N PHE A 229 -18.23 -3.01 -14.55
CA PHE A 229 -17.48 -4.09 -13.92
C PHE A 229 -16.79 -5.03 -14.93
N TRP A 230 -17.42 -5.33 -16.06
CA TRP A 230 -16.78 -6.11 -17.13
C TRP A 230 -15.60 -5.38 -17.77
N VAL A 231 -15.72 -4.07 -17.99
CA VAL A 231 -14.62 -3.22 -18.50
C VAL A 231 -13.45 -3.22 -17.51
N SER A 232 -13.73 -3.10 -16.20
CA SER A 232 -12.72 -3.19 -15.14
C SER A 232 -12.01 -4.56 -15.11
N MET A 233 -12.77 -5.66 -15.28
CA MET A 233 -12.20 -7.00 -15.38
C MET A 233 -11.31 -7.14 -16.62
N GLY A 234 -11.77 -6.68 -17.78
CA GLY A 234 -10.99 -6.69 -19.02
C GLY A 234 -9.68 -5.93 -18.89
N ALA A 235 -9.70 -4.74 -18.29
CA ALA A 235 -8.49 -3.96 -18.02
C ALA A 235 -7.49 -4.71 -17.13
N THR A 236 -7.97 -5.42 -16.10
CA THR A 236 -7.11 -6.24 -15.22
C THR A 236 -6.46 -7.40 -15.97
N VAL A 237 -7.20 -8.06 -16.87
CA VAL A 237 -6.65 -9.14 -17.72
C VAL A 237 -5.56 -8.60 -18.65
N VAL A 238 -5.81 -7.46 -19.29
CA VAL A 238 -4.81 -6.82 -20.16
C VAL A 238 -3.57 -6.37 -19.37
N ALA A 239 -3.76 -5.87 -18.14
CA ALA A 239 -2.66 -5.54 -17.24
C ALA A 239 -1.78 -6.77 -16.97
N LEU A 240 -2.40 -7.89 -16.58
CA LEU A 240 -1.68 -9.15 -16.32
C LEU A 240 -0.92 -9.64 -17.55
N LEU A 241 -1.55 -9.62 -18.73
CA LEU A 241 -0.89 -10.00 -19.97
C LEU A 241 0.31 -9.10 -20.29
N SER A 242 0.16 -7.78 -20.14
CA SER A 242 1.26 -6.81 -20.30
C SER A 242 2.42 -7.11 -19.35
N PHE A 243 2.11 -7.44 -18.09
CA PHE A 243 3.12 -7.82 -17.10
C PHE A 243 3.87 -9.10 -17.51
N LEU A 244 3.14 -10.16 -17.88
CA LEU A 244 3.71 -11.46 -18.27
C LEU A 244 4.52 -11.41 -19.57
N CYS A 245 4.16 -10.52 -20.50
CA CYS A 245 4.95 -10.30 -21.72
C CYS A 245 6.38 -9.83 -21.41
N GLY A 246 6.59 -9.12 -20.30
CA GLY A 246 7.90 -8.62 -19.88
C GLY A 246 8.80 -9.64 -19.19
N SER A 247 8.30 -10.84 -18.84
CA SER A 247 8.97 -11.79 -17.95
C SER A 247 10.37 -12.21 -18.40
N PHE A 248 10.62 -12.30 -19.71
CA PHE A 248 11.95 -12.66 -20.23
C PHE A 248 12.99 -11.52 -20.16
N HIS A 249 12.55 -10.29 -19.91
CA HIS A 249 13.39 -9.08 -19.93
C HIS A 249 13.52 -8.43 -18.54
N TYR A 250 12.69 -8.83 -17.57
CA TYR A 250 12.82 -8.29 -16.21
C TYR A 250 14.13 -8.68 -15.54
N ARG A 251 14.64 -7.74 -14.75
CA ARG A 251 15.68 -8.01 -13.77
C ARG A 251 15.06 -8.55 -12.50
N TYR A 252 15.62 -9.66 -12.02
CA TYR A 252 15.18 -10.36 -10.81
C TYR A 252 16.17 -10.13 -9.67
N VAL A 253 15.67 -9.71 -8.51
CA VAL A 253 16.43 -9.60 -7.26
C VAL A 253 16.09 -10.79 -6.37
N LYS A 254 17.11 -11.38 -5.72
CA LYS A 254 16.91 -12.51 -4.81
C LYS A 254 16.24 -12.05 -3.50
N PRO A 255 15.30 -12.81 -2.92
CA PRO A 255 14.73 -12.52 -1.61
C PRO A 255 15.81 -12.47 -0.53
N SER A 256 15.64 -11.58 0.47
CA SER A 256 16.62 -11.35 1.55
C SER A 256 16.39 -12.23 2.80
N GLY A 257 15.60 -13.30 2.66
CA GLY A 257 15.19 -14.16 3.79
C GLY A 257 14.14 -13.50 4.69
N ASN A 258 13.55 -14.29 5.60
CA ASN A 258 12.37 -13.85 6.36
C ASN A 258 12.71 -12.74 7.39
N PRO A 259 12.15 -11.52 7.26
CA PRO A 259 12.48 -10.41 8.14
C PRO A 259 11.77 -10.46 9.51
N LEU A 260 10.58 -11.06 9.60
CA LEU A 260 9.83 -11.07 10.86
C LEU A 260 10.54 -11.87 11.97
N PRO A 261 11.02 -13.11 11.73
CA PRO A 261 11.84 -13.83 12.70
C PRO A 261 13.15 -13.10 12.99
N ARG A 262 13.77 -12.41 12.03
CA ARG A 262 15.01 -11.64 12.25
C ARG A 262 14.79 -10.51 13.26
N VAL A 263 13.73 -9.72 13.07
CA VAL A 263 13.37 -8.65 14.01
C VAL A 263 12.95 -9.25 15.36
N ALA A 264 12.15 -10.31 15.37
CA ALA A 264 11.73 -10.99 16.60
C ALA A 264 12.90 -11.61 17.39
N GLN A 265 13.91 -12.14 16.69
CA GLN A 265 15.13 -12.69 17.28
C GLN A 265 15.87 -11.65 18.12
N VAL A 266 15.96 -10.41 17.63
CA VAL A 266 16.59 -9.30 18.36
C VAL A 266 15.86 -9.04 19.69
N PHE A 267 14.53 -8.94 19.68
CA PHE A 267 13.76 -8.74 20.92
C PHE A 267 13.92 -9.91 21.89
N VAL A 268 13.85 -11.15 21.40
CA VAL A 268 14.01 -12.35 22.23
C VAL A 268 15.42 -12.44 22.82
N ALA A 269 16.45 -12.20 22.01
CA ALA A 269 17.84 -12.22 22.44
C ALA A 269 18.15 -11.10 23.46
N ALA A 270 17.66 -9.88 23.22
CA ALA A 270 17.79 -8.75 24.14
C ALA A 270 17.10 -9.03 25.49
N CYS A 271 15.88 -9.58 25.48
CA CYS A 271 15.16 -9.98 26.70
C CYS A 271 15.90 -11.07 27.47
N ARG A 272 16.46 -12.08 26.78
CA ARG A 272 17.25 -13.15 27.40
C ARG A 272 18.54 -12.62 28.05
N LYS A 273 19.14 -11.58 27.47
CA LYS A 273 20.37 -10.93 27.96
C LYS A 273 20.11 -9.69 28.83
N TYR A 274 18.86 -9.46 29.26
CA TYR A 274 18.49 -8.27 30.03
C TYR A 274 19.34 -8.06 31.31
N LYS A 275 19.75 -9.15 31.97
CA LYS A 275 20.54 -9.11 33.22
C LYS A 275 22.04 -8.83 33.03
N VAL A 276 22.56 -8.82 31.81
CA VAL A 276 23.96 -8.47 31.54
C VAL A 276 24.14 -6.96 31.80
N ARG A 277 25.06 -6.62 32.70
CA ARG A 277 25.46 -5.24 33.04
C ARG A 277 26.92 -5.05 32.59
N ASP A 278 27.19 -3.87 32.02
CA ASP A 278 28.47 -3.40 31.49
C ASP A 278 29.04 -4.23 30.32
N TYR A 279 29.06 -3.63 29.12
CA TYR A 279 29.67 -4.19 27.92
C TYR A 279 30.45 -3.10 27.17
N ASP A 280 31.54 -3.48 26.51
CA ASP A 280 32.30 -2.60 25.63
C ASP A 280 31.62 -2.55 24.25
N GLU A 281 31.24 -1.35 23.80
CA GLU A 281 30.60 -1.11 22.49
C GLU A 281 31.49 -1.60 21.32
N LYS A 282 32.81 -1.72 21.53
CA LYS A 282 33.76 -2.25 20.55
C LYS A 282 33.73 -3.77 20.38
N GLN A 283 33.03 -4.51 21.24
CA GLN A 283 32.97 -5.98 21.22
C GLN A 283 31.60 -6.54 20.82
N LEU A 284 30.79 -5.75 20.11
CA LEU A 284 29.50 -6.22 19.60
C LEU A 284 29.70 -7.21 18.44
N TYR A 285 28.90 -8.28 18.44
CA TYR A 285 28.96 -9.33 17.43
C TYR A 285 28.51 -8.81 16.07
N GLU A 286 29.41 -8.81 15.10
CA GLU A 286 29.12 -8.50 13.69
C GLU A 286 29.84 -9.49 12.79
N VAL A 287 29.22 -9.82 11.65
CA VAL A 287 29.76 -10.80 10.71
C VAL A 287 30.09 -10.09 9.39
N GLU A 288 31.31 -10.29 8.87
CA GLU A 288 31.76 -9.63 7.65
C GLU A 288 31.20 -10.28 6.36
N GLY A 289 30.71 -9.44 5.45
CA GLY A 289 30.55 -9.70 4.01
C GLY A 289 29.70 -10.91 3.60
N VAL A 290 30.32 -12.09 3.56
CA VAL A 290 29.79 -13.31 2.90
C VAL A 290 28.94 -14.16 3.85
N GLU A 291 29.22 -14.09 5.15
CA GLU A 291 28.50 -14.80 6.22
C GLU A 291 27.46 -13.91 6.93
N SER A 292 27.33 -12.64 6.52
CA SER A 292 26.28 -11.75 7.03
C SER A 292 24.90 -12.39 6.84
N ALA A 293 24.03 -12.20 7.84
CA ALA A 293 22.63 -12.63 7.79
C ALA A 293 21.89 -12.06 6.56
N ILE A 294 22.43 -11.02 5.92
CA ILE A 294 21.89 -10.39 4.72
C ILE A 294 22.98 -10.30 3.64
N LYS A 295 23.00 -11.30 2.75
CA LYS A 295 23.96 -11.34 1.63
C LYS A 295 23.76 -10.13 0.70
N GLY A 296 24.76 -9.24 0.65
CA GLY A 296 24.80 -8.10 -0.27
C GLY A 296 24.09 -6.82 0.21
N SER A 297 23.75 -6.71 1.49
CA SER A 297 23.20 -5.47 2.08
C SER A 297 24.31 -4.51 2.53
N ARG A 298 24.02 -3.20 2.52
CA ARG A 298 24.90 -2.17 3.08
C ARG A 298 24.96 -2.31 4.61
N LYS A 299 26.15 -2.07 5.19
CA LYS A 299 26.35 -2.12 6.64
C LYS A 299 25.68 -0.90 7.30
N ILE A 300 24.85 -1.15 8.32
CA ILE A 300 24.18 -0.10 9.08
C ILE A 300 25.07 0.26 10.27
N LEU A 301 25.35 1.55 10.45
CA LEU A 301 26.20 2.01 11.55
C LEU A 301 25.46 1.92 12.88
N HIS A 302 26.21 1.60 13.93
CA HIS A 302 25.69 1.51 15.29
C HIS A 302 25.15 2.86 15.78
N SER A 303 24.01 2.83 16.47
CA SER A 303 23.37 4.02 17.04
C SER A 303 23.14 3.89 18.55
N GLU A 304 23.37 4.99 19.26
CA GLU A 304 23.23 5.14 20.71
C GLU A 304 21.79 5.00 21.23
N GLU A 305 20.79 4.99 20.35
CA GLU A 305 19.39 4.89 20.74
C GLU A 305 18.95 3.44 20.97
N PHE A 306 18.07 3.24 21.96
CA PHE A 306 17.56 1.93 22.36
C PHE A 306 18.69 0.95 22.76
N LYS A 307 19.65 1.40 23.59
CA LYS A 307 20.77 0.58 24.11
C LYS A 307 20.37 -0.76 24.70
N CYS A 308 19.13 -0.91 25.17
CA CYS A 308 18.62 -2.17 25.65
C CYS A 308 18.61 -3.28 24.58
N LEU A 309 18.47 -2.93 23.29
CA LEU A 309 18.45 -3.87 22.18
C LEU A 309 19.85 -4.34 21.77
N ASP A 310 20.89 -3.54 22.05
CA ASP A 310 22.28 -3.91 21.80
C ASP A 310 22.71 -5.15 22.58
N LYS A 311 22.00 -5.43 23.67
CA LYS A 311 22.17 -6.66 24.43
C LYS A 311 21.99 -7.92 23.59
N ALA A 312 21.23 -7.87 22.50
CA ALA A 312 21.10 -8.99 21.57
C ALA A 312 22.41 -9.35 20.84
N ALA A 313 23.30 -8.38 20.65
CA ALA A 313 24.58 -8.52 19.95
C ALA A 313 25.78 -8.72 20.89
N ILE A 314 25.56 -8.79 22.21
CA ILE A 314 26.63 -9.08 23.18
C ILE A 314 26.99 -10.56 23.13
N VAL A 315 28.27 -10.90 22.95
CA VAL A 315 28.75 -12.28 23.04
C VAL A 315 28.85 -12.71 24.52
N THR A 316 28.21 -13.83 24.89
CA THR A 316 28.35 -14.43 26.23
C THR A 316 29.09 -15.77 26.14
N GLU A 317 29.71 -16.24 27.24
CA GLU A 317 30.40 -17.55 27.27
C GLU A 317 29.51 -18.69 26.76
N ARG A 318 28.23 -18.67 27.13
CA ARG A 318 27.24 -19.67 26.68
C ARG A 318 26.90 -19.60 25.20
N ASP A 319 27.28 -18.54 24.49
CA ASP A 319 27.14 -18.42 23.04
C ASP A 319 28.38 -18.98 22.31
N LEU A 320 29.52 -19.02 23.00
CA LEU A 320 30.76 -19.67 22.52
C LEU A 320 30.73 -21.19 22.73
N SER A 321 29.99 -21.69 23.73
CA SER A 321 29.98 -23.10 24.12
C SER A 321 28.92 -23.99 23.41
N GLY A 322 28.44 -23.63 22.22
CA GLY A 322 27.42 -24.42 21.51
C GLY A 322 27.22 -24.03 20.04
N PRO A 323 26.32 -24.70 19.30
CA PRO A 323 26.00 -24.32 17.92
C PRO A 323 25.40 -22.91 17.88
N GLN A 324 25.76 -22.14 16.85
CA GLN A 324 25.26 -20.76 16.67
C GLN A 324 23.72 -20.73 16.67
N ASN A 325 23.15 -19.97 17.61
CA ASN A 325 21.70 -19.83 17.76
C ASN A 325 21.27 -18.37 17.59
N HIS A 326 20.61 -18.06 16.48
CA HIS A 326 20.17 -16.71 16.13
C HIS A 326 19.11 -16.14 17.09
N TRP A 327 18.46 -16.98 17.91
CA TRP A 327 17.52 -16.53 18.96
C TRP A 327 18.21 -16.18 20.30
N ARG A 328 19.54 -16.23 20.33
CA ARG A 328 20.36 -15.87 21.50
C ARG A 328 21.42 -14.84 21.15
N LEU A 329 22.00 -14.89 19.96
CA LEU A 329 23.00 -13.95 19.48
C LEU A 329 22.59 -13.44 18.09
N CYS A 330 22.48 -12.12 17.96
CA CYS A 330 22.14 -11.43 16.71
C CYS A 330 23.31 -10.53 16.29
N THR A 331 23.42 -10.20 15.00
CA THR A 331 24.44 -9.23 14.54
C THR A 331 24.03 -7.79 14.85
N VAL A 332 24.98 -6.86 14.96
CA VAL A 332 24.67 -5.41 15.10
C VAL A 332 23.80 -4.93 13.97
N THR A 333 24.05 -5.39 12.73
CA THR A 333 23.20 -5.07 11.58
C THR A 333 21.73 -5.47 11.84
N GLN A 334 21.45 -6.68 12.37
CA GLN A 334 20.09 -7.11 12.70
C GLN A 334 19.48 -6.25 13.82
N VAL A 335 20.28 -5.90 14.83
CA VAL A 335 19.82 -5.03 15.94
C VAL A 335 19.43 -3.65 15.41
N GLU A 336 20.24 -3.06 14.53
CA GLU A 336 19.95 -1.75 13.94
C GLU A 336 18.76 -1.80 12.97
N GLU A 337 18.54 -2.91 12.25
CA GLU A 337 17.29 -3.13 11.49
C GLU A 337 16.06 -3.03 12.43
N ALA A 338 16.10 -3.71 13.59
CA ALA A 338 15.00 -3.69 14.55
C ALA A 338 14.81 -2.30 15.20
N LYS A 339 15.90 -1.62 15.58
CA LYS A 339 15.87 -0.24 16.09
C LYS A 339 15.24 0.71 15.08
N CYS A 340 15.57 0.56 13.79
CA CYS A 340 15.00 1.38 12.73
C CYS A 340 13.47 1.23 12.66
N VAL A 341 12.96 0.00 12.69
CA VAL A 341 11.50 -0.24 12.69
C VAL A 341 10.84 0.46 13.87
N ILE A 342 11.42 0.37 15.07
CA ILE A 342 10.88 1.06 16.26
C ILE A 342 10.89 2.57 16.10
N ARG A 343 11.96 3.16 15.55
CA ARG A 343 12.05 4.61 15.31
C ARG A 343 10.96 5.11 14.35
N MET A 344 10.63 4.31 13.34
CA MET A 344 9.65 4.67 12.30
C MET A 344 8.20 4.57 12.77
N LEU A 345 7.89 3.69 13.74
CA LEU A 345 6.53 3.42 14.20
C LEU A 345 5.76 4.64 14.72
N PRO A 346 6.32 5.53 15.58
CA PRO A 346 5.59 6.70 16.07
C PRO A 346 5.14 7.65 14.94
N ILE A 347 6.01 7.89 13.96
CA ILE A 347 5.70 8.72 12.80
C ILE A 347 4.62 8.04 11.96
N TRP A 348 4.78 6.74 11.72
CA TRP A 348 3.81 5.94 10.98
C TRP A 348 2.42 5.97 11.61
N LEU A 349 2.30 5.86 12.94
CA LEU A 349 1.02 5.96 13.64
C LEU A 349 0.32 7.30 13.40
N CYS A 350 1.07 8.42 13.35
CA CYS A 350 0.48 9.73 13.06
C CYS A 350 -0.10 9.81 11.63
N THR A 351 0.49 9.10 10.66
CA THR A 351 -0.03 9.09 9.28
C THR A 351 -1.41 8.42 9.14
N ILE A 352 -1.89 7.71 10.16
CA ILE A 352 -3.21 7.08 10.17
C ILE A 352 -4.32 8.14 10.16
N ILE A 353 -4.16 9.26 10.88
CA ILE A 353 -5.18 10.31 10.91
C ILE A 353 -5.28 11.02 9.56
N TYR A 354 -4.16 11.29 8.89
CA TYR A 354 -4.19 11.75 7.50
C TYR A 354 -4.93 10.75 6.58
N SER A 355 -4.71 9.45 6.79
CA SER A 355 -5.38 8.41 6.00
C SER A 355 -6.91 8.41 6.20
N VAL A 356 -7.40 8.83 7.38
CA VAL A 356 -8.83 9.08 7.63
C VAL A 356 -9.35 10.23 6.77
N ILE A 357 -8.62 11.36 6.71
CA ILE A 357 -8.96 12.53 5.85
C ILE A 357 -9.08 12.09 4.40
N PHE A 358 -8.08 11.36 3.90
CA PHE A 358 -8.06 10.88 2.53
C PHE A 358 -9.22 9.93 2.22
N THR A 359 -9.60 9.07 3.17
CA THR A 359 -10.72 8.12 3.01
C THR A 359 -12.09 8.82 2.81
N GLN A 360 -12.25 10.06 3.29
CA GLN A 360 -13.52 10.79 3.12
C GLN A 360 -13.82 11.08 1.64
N MET A 361 -12.79 11.22 0.82
CA MET A 361 -12.90 11.55 -0.60
C MET A 361 -13.72 10.51 -1.39
N ALA A 362 -13.56 9.23 -1.07
CA ALA A 362 -14.25 8.12 -1.73
C ALA A 362 -15.53 7.68 -0.99
N SER A 363 -15.90 8.35 0.10
CA SER A 363 -17.07 8.01 0.91
C SER A 363 -17.96 9.23 1.14
N LEU A 364 -17.84 9.91 2.27
CA LEU A 364 -18.75 10.99 2.66
C LEU A 364 -18.75 12.18 1.68
N PHE A 365 -17.65 12.43 0.97
CA PHE A 365 -17.64 13.48 -0.06
C PHE A 365 -18.54 13.13 -1.25
N VAL A 366 -18.60 11.85 -1.62
CA VAL A 366 -19.48 11.36 -2.71
C VAL A 366 -20.93 11.43 -2.27
N GLU A 367 -21.23 11.03 -1.04
CA GLU A 367 -22.58 11.14 -0.44
C GLU A 367 -23.04 12.61 -0.35
N GLN A 368 -22.15 13.50 0.11
CA GLN A 368 -22.39 14.94 0.09
C GLN A 368 -22.72 15.45 -1.31
N GLY A 369 -21.92 15.05 -2.32
CA GLY A 369 -22.12 15.46 -3.71
C GLY A 369 -23.40 14.91 -4.31
N ALA A 370 -23.84 13.71 -3.92
CA ALA A 370 -25.09 13.10 -4.35
C ALA A 370 -26.32 13.87 -3.83
N ALA A 371 -26.21 14.55 -2.70
CA ALA A 371 -27.25 15.43 -2.15
C ALA A 371 -27.20 16.88 -2.71
N MET A 372 -26.31 17.17 -3.66
CA MET A 372 -26.16 18.49 -4.29
C MET A 372 -26.74 18.51 -5.71
N ASN A 373 -26.95 19.71 -6.26
CA ASN A 373 -27.35 19.87 -7.65
C ASN A 373 -26.15 19.60 -8.57
N ALA A 374 -26.20 18.45 -9.26
CA ALA A 374 -25.16 18.00 -10.16
C ALA A 374 -25.46 18.25 -11.66
N TYR A 375 -26.48 19.05 -11.98
CA TYR A 375 -26.82 19.40 -13.36
C TYR A 375 -26.02 20.60 -13.88
N ILE A 376 -25.42 20.44 -15.06
CA ILE A 376 -24.76 21.48 -15.84
C ILE A 376 -25.55 21.66 -17.13
N GLY A 377 -26.54 22.55 -17.12
CA GLY A 377 -27.52 22.63 -18.19
C GLY A 377 -28.27 21.30 -18.33
N ASN A 378 -28.06 20.59 -19.45
CA ASN A 378 -28.70 19.29 -19.73
C ASN A 378 -27.85 18.08 -19.32
N PHE A 379 -26.62 18.28 -18.84
CA PHE A 379 -25.71 17.19 -18.49
C PHE A 379 -25.75 16.92 -16.98
N HIS A 380 -25.97 15.66 -16.60
CA HIS A 380 -25.87 15.21 -15.22
C HIS A 380 -24.44 14.75 -14.93
N LEU A 381 -23.73 15.45 -14.05
CA LEU A 381 -22.38 15.08 -13.62
C LEU A 381 -22.48 14.09 -12.45
N PRO A 382 -21.90 12.87 -12.54
CA PRO A 382 -21.88 11.94 -11.42
C PRO A 382 -21.15 12.52 -10.20
N ALA A 383 -21.70 12.33 -9.00
CA ALA A 383 -21.10 12.89 -7.79
C ALA A 383 -19.67 12.39 -7.55
N ALA A 384 -19.41 11.12 -7.85
CA ALA A 384 -18.10 10.52 -7.65
C ALA A 384 -17.03 11.03 -8.65
N SER A 385 -17.44 11.62 -9.78
CA SER A 385 -16.52 12.25 -10.74
C SER A 385 -15.87 13.54 -10.22
N MET A 386 -16.30 14.06 -9.06
CA MET A 386 -15.65 15.22 -8.43
C MET A 386 -14.19 14.93 -8.01
N SER A 387 -13.81 13.66 -7.86
CA SER A 387 -12.41 13.23 -7.67
C SER A 387 -11.48 13.67 -8.81
N VAL A 388 -11.99 14.05 -9.98
CA VAL A 388 -11.17 14.61 -11.06
C VAL A 388 -10.46 15.89 -10.63
N PHE A 389 -11.09 16.73 -9.80
CA PHE A 389 -10.46 17.94 -9.27
C PHE A 389 -9.29 17.64 -8.33
N ASP A 390 -9.37 16.55 -7.59
CA ASP A 390 -8.26 16.02 -6.79
C ASP A 390 -7.10 15.57 -7.71
N ILE A 391 -7.37 14.76 -8.73
CA ILE A 391 -6.35 14.29 -9.69
C ILE A 391 -5.67 15.47 -10.41
N VAL A 392 -6.45 16.45 -10.88
CA VAL A 392 -5.89 17.65 -11.52
C VAL A 392 -5.06 18.45 -10.53
N SER A 393 -5.52 18.60 -9.28
CA SER A 393 -4.76 19.26 -8.21
C SER A 393 -3.43 18.53 -7.95
N VAL A 394 -3.43 17.20 -7.86
CA VAL A 394 -2.26 16.35 -7.70
C VAL A 394 -1.24 16.60 -8.83
N LEU A 395 -1.69 16.55 -10.09
CA LEU A 395 -0.83 16.76 -11.25
C LEU A 395 -0.22 18.17 -11.25
N MET A 396 -1.04 19.19 -10.99
CA MET A 396 -0.60 20.58 -10.93
C MET A 396 0.36 20.83 -9.75
N CYS A 397 0.02 20.37 -8.55
CA CYS A 397 0.84 20.49 -7.35
C CYS A 397 2.17 19.74 -7.51
N THR A 398 2.20 18.58 -8.18
CA THR A 398 3.44 17.85 -8.47
C THR A 398 4.37 18.67 -9.37
N LEU A 399 3.82 19.31 -10.41
CA LEU A 399 4.59 20.18 -11.30
C LEU A 399 5.11 21.41 -10.57
N ILE A 400 4.27 22.07 -9.77
CA ILE A 400 4.62 23.23 -8.95
C ILE A 400 5.70 22.84 -7.93
N TYR A 401 5.56 21.70 -7.27
CA TYR A 401 6.53 21.21 -6.30
C TYR A 401 7.91 21.08 -6.93
N ARG A 402 7.99 20.39 -8.07
CA ARG A 402 9.28 20.11 -8.74
C ARG A 402 9.89 21.34 -9.40
N ARG A 403 9.08 22.22 -10.00
CA ARG A 403 9.58 23.37 -10.78
C ARG A 403 9.77 24.63 -9.96
N VAL A 404 9.00 24.80 -8.88
CA VAL A 404 8.96 26.04 -8.09
C VAL A 404 9.43 25.77 -6.67
N LEU A 405 8.79 24.84 -5.94
CA LEU A 405 9.10 24.67 -4.50
C LEU A 405 10.48 24.09 -4.25
N VAL A 406 10.91 23.08 -4.99
CA VAL A 406 12.27 22.50 -4.83
C VAL A 406 13.37 23.54 -5.06
N PRO A 407 13.43 24.28 -6.18
CA PRO A 407 14.47 25.29 -6.37
C PRO A 407 14.34 26.48 -5.40
N LEU A 408 13.12 26.87 -5.02
CA LEU A 408 12.91 27.95 -4.05
C LEU A 408 13.36 27.52 -2.64
N ALA A 409 12.94 26.35 -2.19
CA ALA A 409 13.36 25.77 -0.92
C ALA A 409 14.88 25.54 -0.90
N GLY A 410 15.49 25.13 -2.01
CA GLY A 410 16.93 25.00 -2.10
C GLY A 410 17.68 26.33 -1.98
N ARG A 411 17.12 27.42 -2.52
CA ARG A 411 17.69 28.77 -2.34
C ARG A 411 17.53 29.30 -0.91
N LEU A 412 16.39 29.03 -0.27
CA LEU A 412 16.06 29.57 1.06
C LEU A 412 16.68 28.75 2.20
N SER A 413 16.67 27.43 2.08
CA SER A 413 17.17 26.48 3.09
C SER A 413 18.67 26.21 2.94
N GLY A 414 19.27 26.53 1.79
CA GLY A 414 20.65 26.14 1.48
C GLY A 414 20.82 24.64 1.20
N ASN A 415 19.76 23.84 1.32
CA ASN A 415 19.78 22.41 1.03
C ASN A 415 19.39 22.14 -0.44
N PRO A 416 20.27 21.57 -1.29
CA PRO A 416 19.96 21.30 -2.69
C PRO A 416 18.81 20.31 -2.92
N LYS A 417 18.40 19.54 -1.90
CA LYS A 417 17.25 18.62 -1.96
C LYS A 417 15.89 19.28 -1.66
N GLY A 418 15.87 20.53 -1.18
CA GLY A 418 14.64 21.25 -0.82
C GLY A 418 14.14 20.94 0.60
N LEU A 419 12.82 20.72 0.74
CA LEU A 419 12.18 20.38 2.02
C LEU A 419 12.52 18.93 2.44
N THR A 420 12.72 18.70 3.75
CA THR A 420 12.96 17.35 4.27
C THR A 420 11.70 16.48 4.15
N GLU A 421 11.84 15.14 4.15
CA GLU A 421 10.69 14.23 4.00
C GLU A 421 9.66 14.45 5.12
N LEU A 422 10.13 14.65 6.36
CA LEU A 422 9.27 14.96 7.51
C LEU A 422 8.58 16.32 7.38
N GLN A 423 9.28 17.36 6.95
CA GLN A 423 8.64 18.68 6.72
C GLN A 423 7.52 18.58 5.68
N ARG A 424 7.74 17.81 4.60
CA ARG A 424 6.71 17.59 3.58
C ARG A 424 5.50 16.87 4.14
N MET A 425 5.68 15.80 4.90
CA MET A 425 4.57 15.10 5.57
C MET A 425 3.79 16.04 6.50
N GLY A 426 4.48 16.88 7.28
CA GLY A 426 3.84 17.88 8.14
C GLY A 426 3.01 18.92 7.38
N VAL A 427 3.50 19.41 6.24
CA VAL A 427 2.74 20.30 5.34
C VAL A 427 1.49 19.60 4.81
N GLY A 428 1.60 18.31 4.45
CA GLY A 428 0.46 17.49 4.02
C GLY A 428 -0.64 17.41 5.09
N LEU A 429 -0.30 17.18 6.36
CA LEU A 429 -1.28 17.19 7.46
C LEU A 429 -2.02 18.53 7.58
N ILE A 430 -1.31 19.65 7.47
CA ILE A 430 -1.90 20.99 7.57
C ILE A 430 -2.85 21.26 6.40
N ILE A 431 -2.47 20.92 5.17
CA ILE A 431 -3.35 21.10 4.01
C ILE A 431 -4.59 20.20 4.13
N GLY A 432 -4.41 18.95 4.58
CA GLY A 432 -5.51 18.03 4.84
C GLY A 432 -6.49 18.54 5.92
N LEU A 433 -5.97 19.18 6.98
CA LEU A 433 -6.79 19.86 7.98
C LEU A 433 -7.70 20.92 7.33
N PHE A 434 -7.13 21.78 6.49
CA PHE A 434 -7.91 22.81 5.77
C PHE A 434 -8.93 22.19 4.82
N ALA A 435 -8.65 21.02 4.23
CA ALA A 435 -9.61 20.31 3.40
C ALA A 435 -10.85 19.86 4.20
N MET A 436 -10.68 19.37 5.42
CA MET A 436 -11.79 19.00 6.30
C MET A 436 -12.59 20.22 6.78
N VAL A 437 -11.91 21.33 7.06
CA VAL A 437 -12.60 22.60 7.38
C VAL A 437 -13.42 23.08 6.18
N ALA A 438 -12.85 23.04 4.97
CA ALA A 438 -13.56 23.39 3.75
C ALA A 438 -14.80 22.50 3.54
N ALA A 439 -14.68 21.19 3.75
CA ALA A 439 -15.80 20.26 3.65
C ALA A 439 -16.92 20.53 4.67
N GLY A 440 -16.54 20.84 5.92
CA GLY A 440 -17.49 21.27 6.95
C GLY A 440 -18.22 22.55 6.58
N VAL A 441 -17.51 23.56 6.07
CA VAL A 441 -18.12 24.83 5.63
C VAL A 441 -19.07 24.62 4.45
N THR A 442 -18.67 23.83 3.45
CA THR A 442 -19.54 23.47 2.32
C THR A 442 -20.81 22.80 2.80
N GLU A 443 -20.72 21.92 3.80
CA GLU A 443 -21.90 21.23 4.34
C GLU A 443 -22.85 22.17 5.10
N VAL A 444 -22.30 23.09 5.92
CA VAL A 444 -23.10 24.14 6.57
C VAL A 444 -23.87 24.97 5.54
N GLU A 445 -23.23 25.33 4.43
CA GLU A 445 -23.86 26.10 3.37
C GLU A 445 -24.86 25.30 2.53
N ARG A 446 -24.65 23.99 2.38
CA ARG A 446 -25.57 23.06 1.71
C ARG A 446 -26.87 22.91 2.52
N LEU A 447 -26.76 22.73 3.85
CA LEU A 447 -27.89 22.58 4.76
C LEU A 447 -28.78 23.83 4.80
N LYS A 448 -28.21 25.04 4.73
CA LYS A 448 -28.98 26.30 4.63
C LYS A 448 -29.86 26.39 3.37
N ARG A 449 -29.55 25.60 2.34
CA ARG A 449 -30.21 25.60 1.02
C ARG A 449 -30.89 24.27 0.71
N SER A 450 -31.13 23.43 1.73
CA SER A 450 -31.85 22.18 1.60
C SER A 450 -33.31 22.44 1.20
N ILE A 451 -33.86 21.58 0.35
CA ILE A 451 -35.26 21.67 -0.05
C ILE A 451 -36.07 20.75 0.89
N PRO A 452 -37.07 21.26 1.61
CA PRO A 452 -37.97 20.42 2.39
C PRO A 452 -38.63 19.36 1.49
N ASP A 453 -38.76 18.13 2.00
CA ASP A 453 -39.37 16.97 1.31
C ASP A 453 -38.62 16.39 0.10
N LYS A 454 -37.40 16.86 -0.20
CA LYS A 454 -36.51 16.25 -1.20
C LYS A 454 -35.16 15.89 -0.59
N HIS A 455 -34.57 14.78 -1.03
CA HIS A 455 -33.20 14.39 -0.68
C HIS A 455 -32.11 15.25 -1.35
N SER A 456 -32.45 16.40 -1.93
CA SER A 456 -31.54 17.24 -2.72
C SER A 456 -31.52 18.71 -2.28
N SER A 457 -30.35 19.33 -2.43
CA SER A 457 -30.12 20.76 -2.21
C SER A 457 -30.06 21.50 -3.55
N THR A 458 -30.40 22.80 -3.53
CA THR A 458 -30.22 23.68 -4.71
C THR A 458 -28.75 24.02 -4.98
N MET A 459 -27.85 23.72 -4.04
CA MET A 459 -26.43 24.05 -4.13
C MET A 459 -25.74 23.29 -5.26
N SER A 460 -24.98 23.99 -6.09
CA SER A 460 -24.18 23.34 -7.15
C SER A 460 -23.05 22.49 -6.56
N ILE A 461 -22.87 21.28 -7.12
CA ILE A 461 -21.81 20.34 -6.74
C ILE A 461 -20.39 20.93 -6.79
N PHE A 462 -20.15 21.97 -7.62
CA PHE A 462 -18.85 22.65 -7.71
C PHE A 462 -18.41 23.36 -6.42
N TRP A 463 -19.30 23.55 -5.45
CA TRP A 463 -18.90 24.02 -4.11
C TRP A 463 -17.98 23.02 -3.38
N GLN A 464 -17.88 21.77 -3.82
CA GLN A 464 -16.92 20.80 -3.31
C GLN A 464 -15.52 20.94 -3.94
N VAL A 465 -15.31 21.79 -4.94
CA VAL A 465 -13.98 21.94 -5.57
C VAL A 465 -12.87 22.27 -4.54
N PRO A 466 -13.06 23.18 -3.57
CA PRO A 466 -12.01 23.50 -2.59
C PRO A 466 -11.55 22.30 -1.75
N GLN A 467 -12.48 21.48 -1.25
CA GLN A 467 -12.12 20.31 -0.44
C GLN A 467 -11.37 19.25 -1.27
N TYR A 468 -11.78 18.98 -2.52
CA TYR A 468 -11.06 18.04 -3.40
C TYR A 468 -9.69 18.58 -3.80
N VAL A 469 -9.57 19.86 -4.16
CA VAL A 469 -8.29 20.46 -4.54
C VAL A 469 -7.31 20.46 -3.36
N LEU A 470 -7.76 20.75 -2.15
CA LEU A 470 -6.93 20.72 -0.95
C LEU A 470 -6.50 19.29 -0.59
N VAL A 471 -7.39 18.29 -0.68
CA VAL A 471 -6.99 16.88 -0.52
C VAL A 471 -5.91 16.50 -1.53
N GLY A 472 -6.09 16.81 -2.82
CA GLY A 472 -5.08 16.48 -3.84
C GLY A 472 -3.76 17.21 -3.67
N ALA A 473 -3.79 18.47 -3.22
CA ALA A 473 -2.57 19.19 -2.86
C ALA A 473 -1.88 18.51 -1.67
N SER A 474 -2.63 18.14 -0.64
CA SER A 474 -2.10 17.48 0.56
C SER A 474 -1.49 16.11 0.25
N GLU A 475 -2.05 15.38 -0.72
CA GLU A 475 -1.56 14.06 -1.14
C GLU A 475 -0.13 14.12 -1.68
N VAL A 476 0.17 15.12 -2.51
CA VAL A 476 1.51 15.29 -3.10
C VAL A 476 2.57 15.50 -2.00
N PHE A 477 2.22 16.20 -0.92
CA PHE A 477 3.15 16.42 0.19
C PHE A 477 3.21 15.22 1.13
N MET A 478 2.07 14.65 1.49
CA MET A 478 1.99 13.55 2.44
C MET A 478 2.40 12.22 1.81
N TYR A 479 1.69 11.73 0.79
CA TYR A 479 1.88 10.38 0.25
C TYR A 479 3.26 10.21 -0.40
N VAL A 480 3.71 11.19 -1.18
CA VAL A 480 5.06 11.15 -1.76
C VAL A 480 6.12 11.25 -0.66
N GLY A 481 5.94 12.14 0.32
CA GLY A 481 6.86 12.25 1.46
C GLY A 481 6.93 10.98 2.29
N GLN A 482 5.78 10.34 2.51
CA GLN A 482 5.63 9.08 3.23
C GLN A 482 6.32 7.93 2.50
N LEU A 483 6.10 7.79 1.20
CA LEU A 483 6.72 6.76 0.38
C LEU A 483 8.25 6.94 0.31
N GLU A 484 8.74 8.16 0.12
CA GLU A 484 10.17 8.46 0.10
C GLU A 484 10.81 8.21 1.47
N PHE A 485 10.21 8.69 2.55
CA PHE A 485 10.67 8.49 3.92
C PHE A 485 10.75 7.00 4.29
N PHE A 486 9.66 6.25 4.13
CA PHE A 486 9.66 4.84 4.53
C PHE A 486 10.59 3.99 3.68
N ASN A 487 10.79 4.34 2.40
CA ASN A 487 11.72 3.63 1.51
C ASN A 487 13.18 4.04 1.74
N SER A 488 13.46 5.30 2.12
CA SER A 488 14.81 5.79 2.43
C SER A 488 15.30 5.27 3.78
N GLN A 489 14.40 5.16 4.76
CA GLN A 489 14.73 4.71 6.11
C GLN A 489 14.68 3.18 6.26
N ALA A 490 13.96 2.44 5.41
CA ALA A 490 13.91 0.99 5.52
C ALA A 490 15.24 0.32 5.13
N PRO A 491 15.79 -0.58 5.97
CA PRO A 491 16.92 -1.44 5.62
C PRO A 491 16.66 -2.24 4.33
N ASP A 492 17.74 -2.57 3.61
CA ASP A 492 17.66 -3.31 2.34
C ASP A 492 16.91 -4.65 2.49
N GLY A 493 17.02 -5.30 3.67
CA GLY A 493 16.38 -6.57 4.00
C GLY A 493 14.87 -6.50 4.27
N ILE A 494 14.30 -5.31 4.46
CA ILE A 494 12.85 -5.06 4.69
C ILE A 494 12.31 -3.94 3.80
N LYS A 495 12.92 -3.72 2.63
CA LYS A 495 12.60 -2.56 1.79
C LYS A 495 11.18 -2.56 1.22
N SER A 496 10.66 -3.70 0.77
CA SER A 496 9.28 -3.77 0.28
C SER A 496 8.29 -3.68 1.44
N PHE A 497 8.64 -4.26 2.60
CA PHE A 497 7.88 -4.10 3.84
C PHE A 497 7.82 -2.64 4.32
N GLY A 498 8.92 -1.90 4.26
CA GLY A 498 8.94 -0.46 4.57
C GLY A 498 8.02 0.32 3.62
N SER A 499 8.08 0.02 2.32
CA SER A 499 7.20 0.67 1.33
C SER A 499 5.71 0.34 1.54
N SER A 500 5.39 -0.88 2.01
CA SER A 500 4.00 -1.28 2.29
C SER A 500 3.44 -0.69 3.59
N LEU A 501 4.26 -0.11 4.48
CA LEU A 501 3.77 0.67 5.62
C LEU A 501 2.94 1.89 5.18
N CYS A 502 3.25 2.48 4.02
CA CYS A 502 2.43 3.55 3.45
C CYS A 502 0.99 3.06 3.19
N MET A 503 0.84 1.94 2.49
CA MET A 503 -0.47 1.31 2.24
C MET A 503 -1.13 0.81 3.52
N ALA A 504 -0.36 0.31 4.48
CA ALA A 504 -0.88 -0.11 5.77
C ALA A 504 -1.50 1.07 6.55
N SER A 505 -0.96 2.28 6.39
CA SER A 505 -1.52 3.50 6.98
C SER A 505 -2.88 3.80 6.38
N ILE A 506 -3.01 3.71 5.05
CA ILE A 506 -4.28 3.87 4.34
C ILE A 506 -5.31 2.83 4.82
N SER A 507 -4.87 1.57 4.97
CA SER A 507 -5.69 0.49 5.49
C SER A 507 -6.24 0.80 6.90
N LEU A 508 -5.35 1.15 7.83
CA LEU A 508 -5.73 1.49 9.20
C LEU A 508 -6.59 2.75 9.24
N GLY A 509 -6.31 3.76 8.41
CA GLY A 509 -7.13 4.96 8.28
C GLY A 509 -8.56 4.63 7.86
N ASN A 510 -8.76 3.68 6.95
CA ASN A 510 -10.09 3.21 6.58
C ASN A 510 -10.82 2.51 7.75
N TYR A 511 -10.13 1.66 8.50
CA TYR A 511 -10.73 1.02 9.68
C TYR A 511 -11.03 2.02 10.81
N VAL A 512 -10.14 2.99 11.03
CA VAL A 512 -10.35 4.07 12.00
C VAL A 512 -11.50 4.97 11.56
N SER A 513 -11.61 5.32 10.28
CA SER A 513 -12.74 6.07 9.72
C SER A 513 -14.06 5.34 9.96
N SER A 514 -14.11 4.05 9.62
CA SER A 514 -15.26 3.17 9.90
C SER A 514 -15.63 3.13 11.39
N LEU A 515 -14.64 3.00 12.27
CA LEU A 515 -14.84 3.02 13.72
C LEU A 515 -15.36 4.38 14.20
N LEU A 516 -14.82 5.48 13.69
CA LEU A 516 -15.27 6.84 14.00
C LEU A 516 -16.73 7.06 13.60
N VAL A 517 -17.11 6.68 12.38
CA VAL A 517 -18.52 6.76 11.92
C VAL A 517 -19.42 5.93 12.84
N HIS A 518 -19.05 4.68 13.14
CA HIS A 518 -19.84 3.82 14.02
C HIS A 518 -19.97 4.40 15.44
N MET A 519 -18.87 4.90 16.03
CA MET A 519 -18.90 5.51 17.36
C MET A 519 -19.78 6.77 17.37
N VAL A 520 -19.63 7.64 16.37
CA VAL A 520 -20.42 8.88 16.26
C VAL A 520 -21.90 8.54 16.11
N MET A 521 -22.27 7.62 15.21
CA MET A 521 -23.66 7.21 15.05
C MET A 521 -24.21 6.54 16.30
N SER A 522 -23.45 5.67 16.97
CA SER A 522 -23.88 5.04 18.23
C SER A 522 -24.07 6.04 19.39
N ILE A 523 -23.31 7.14 19.40
CA ILE A 523 -23.45 8.20 20.39
C ILE A 523 -24.61 9.14 20.05
N THR A 524 -24.81 9.46 18.77
CA THR A 524 -25.68 10.55 18.31
C THR A 524 -27.06 10.10 17.85
N ALA A 525 -27.23 8.85 17.40
CA ALA A 525 -28.53 8.28 17.06
C ALA A 525 -29.13 7.57 18.28
N LYS A 526 -29.52 8.34 19.31
CA LYS A 526 -30.18 7.81 20.53
C LYS A 526 -31.64 8.27 20.61
N GLY A 527 -32.54 7.32 20.85
CA GLY A 527 -33.97 7.60 20.92
C GLY A 527 -34.53 7.94 19.55
N ASP A 528 -35.23 9.09 19.44
CA ASP A 528 -35.83 9.58 18.20
C ASP A 528 -34.87 10.47 17.37
N GLU A 529 -33.62 10.69 17.81
CA GLU A 529 -32.64 11.46 17.05
C GLU A 529 -32.01 10.62 15.92
N VAL A 530 -31.98 11.17 14.70
CA VAL A 530 -31.46 10.51 13.49
C VAL A 530 -29.92 10.42 13.42
N GLY A 531 -29.20 11.11 14.31
CA GLY A 531 -27.73 11.13 14.36
C GLY A 531 -27.07 12.10 13.37
N TRP A 532 -25.73 12.09 13.30
CA TRP A 532 -24.98 13.03 12.45
C TRP A 532 -24.99 12.66 10.96
N ILE A 533 -25.04 11.36 10.62
CA ILE A 533 -24.97 10.87 9.23
C ILE A 533 -26.15 9.90 8.96
N PRO A 534 -27.40 10.40 8.93
CA PRO A 534 -28.57 9.61 8.59
C PRO A 534 -28.67 9.34 7.08
N GLU A 535 -29.66 8.52 6.68
CA GLU A 535 -29.97 8.24 5.26
C GLU A 535 -30.36 9.50 4.49
N ASN A 536 -31.20 10.35 5.07
CA ASN A 536 -31.48 11.66 4.52
C ASN A 536 -30.49 12.68 5.08
N LEU A 537 -29.45 13.02 4.31
CA LEU A 537 -28.42 13.98 4.71
C LEU A 537 -28.96 15.37 5.07
N ASN A 538 -30.20 15.72 4.67
CA ASN A 538 -30.83 16.99 5.05
C ASN A 538 -31.26 17.05 6.52
N ASP A 539 -31.50 15.88 7.15
CA ASP A 539 -31.94 15.79 8.55
C ASP A 539 -30.75 15.61 9.51
N GLY A 540 -29.57 15.37 8.96
CA GLY A 540 -28.33 15.11 9.69
C GLY A 540 -27.46 16.35 9.89
N HIS A 541 -26.36 16.12 10.62
CA HIS A 541 -25.34 17.12 10.93
C HIS A 541 -23.94 16.62 10.54
N MET A 542 -23.76 16.31 9.25
CA MET A 542 -22.50 15.76 8.72
C MET A 542 -21.33 16.75 8.86
N GLU A 543 -21.60 18.06 8.90
CA GLU A 543 -20.60 19.09 9.15
C GLU A 543 -19.85 18.87 10.46
N ARG A 544 -20.54 18.38 11.50
CA ARG A 544 -19.94 18.11 12.81
C ARG A 544 -18.92 16.99 12.73
N PHE A 545 -19.14 16.00 11.85
CA PHE A 545 -18.18 14.93 11.61
C PHE A 545 -16.91 15.45 10.92
N TYR A 546 -17.03 16.32 9.93
CA TYR A 546 -15.87 16.95 9.31
C TYR A 546 -15.07 17.81 10.29
N PHE A 547 -15.73 18.59 11.13
CA PHE A 547 -15.05 19.36 12.18
C PHE A 547 -14.42 18.48 13.26
N LEU A 548 -15.02 17.33 13.59
CA LEU A 548 -14.40 16.35 14.48
C LEU A 548 -13.07 15.82 13.90
N ILE A 549 -13.05 15.44 12.62
CA ILE A 549 -11.81 15.00 11.94
C ILE A 549 -10.78 16.14 11.92
N ALA A 550 -11.20 17.38 11.67
CA ALA A 550 -10.32 18.55 11.73
C ALA A 550 -9.66 18.70 13.11
N ILE A 551 -10.44 18.61 14.19
CA ILE A 551 -9.94 18.68 15.57
C ILE A 551 -8.96 17.54 15.87
N LEU A 552 -9.29 16.30 15.49
CA LEU A 552 -8.39 15.15 15.66
C LEU A 552 -7.06 15.35 14.90
N THR A 553 -7.11 15.93 13.70
CA THR A 553 -5.92 16.27 12.90
C THR A 553 -5.04 17.31 13.60
N VAL A 554 -5.61 18.28 14.32
CA VAL A 554 -4.82 19.26 15.10
C VAL A 554 -4.05 18.56 16.22
N PHE A 555 -4.70 17.66 16.96
CA PHE A 555 -4.04 16.89 18.02
C PHE A 555 -2.95 15.97 17.45
N ASP A 556 -3.25 15.29 16.34
CA ASP A 556 -2.29 14.44 15.63
C ASP A 556 -1.08 15.24 15.15
N PHE A 557 -1.29 16.43 14.58
CA PHE A 557 -0.19 17.29 14.14
C PHE A 557 0.75 17.70 15.28
N ILE A 558 0.22 17.99 16.46
CA ILE A 558 1.04 18.30 17.65
C ILE A 558 1.89 17.09 18.05
N LEU A 559 1.29 15.90 18.07
CA LEU A 559 2.00 14.64 18.37
C LEU A 559 3.05 14.33 17.30
N TYR A 560 2.70 14.51 16.02
CA TYR A 560 3.58 14.34 14.88
C TYR A 560 4.81 15.22 14.99
N VAL A 561 4.65 16.52 15.28
CA VAL A 561 5.78 17.45 15.45
C VAL A 561 6.67 17.03 16.61
N TYR A 562 6.10 16.56 17.71
CA TYR A 562 6.86 16.03 18.84
C TYR A 562 7.69 14.80 18.45
N CYS A 563 7.09 13.84 17.72
CA CYS A 563 7.78 12.65 17.22
C CYS A 563 8.87 12.99 16.19
N ALA A 564 8.55 13.87 15.22
CA ALA A 564 9.46 14.29 14.16
C ALA A 564 10.71 14.99 14.72
N LYS A 565 10.56 15.85 15.74
CA LYS A 565 11.71 16.52 16.40
C LYS A 565 12.65 15.55 17.11
N ARG A 566 12.16 14.38 17.52
CA ARG A 566 12.96 13.35 18.21
C ARG A 566 13.47 12.25 17.28
N TYR A 567 13.08 12.29 16.01
CA TYR A 567 13.47 11.27 15.04
C TYR A 567 14.92 11.47 14.59
N LYS A 568 15.71 10.40 14.61
CA LYS A 568 17.06 10.37 14.04
C LYS A 568 17.10 9.45 12.82
N CYS A 569 17.58 9.98 11.69
CA CYS A 569 17.75 9.23 10.45
C CYS A 569 18.78 8.12 10.59
N MET A 570 18.59 7.05 9.82
CA MET A 570 19.56 5.97 9.71
C MET A 570 20.86 6.46 9.05
N SER A 571 22.00 6.11 9.63
CA SER A 571 23.33 6.31 9.04
C SER A 571 23.83 4.99 8.43
N VAL A 572 24.09 5.00 7.12
CA VAL A 572 24.61 3.86 6.36
C VAL A 572 26.04 4.16 5.93
N GLU A 573 26.90 3.15 5.96
CA GLU A 573 28.28 3.27 5.49
C GLU A 573 28.28 3.39 3.95
N GLU A 574 28.59 4.58 3.41
CA GLU A 574 28.86 4.73 1.97
C GLU A 574 30.28 4.24 1.69
N ASN A 575 30.42 3.31 0.73
CA ASN A 575 31.71 2.77 0.30
C ASN A 575 32.73 3.91 0.04
N GLY A 576 33.63 4.14 1.00
CA GLY A 576 34.84 4.93 0.84
C GLY A 576 34.75 6.43 1.08
N THR A 577 33.75 6.97 1.79
CA THR A 577 33.82 8.37 2.23
C THR A 577 33.25 8.54 3.63
N GLU A 578 34.01 9.19 4.52
CA GLU A 578 33.63 9.44 5.90
C GLU A 578 32.22 10.05 6.01
N PRO A 579 31.46 9.70 7.07
CA PRO A 579 30.09 10.19 7.24
C PRO A 579 30.08 11.70 7.43
N LYS A 580 29.51 12.43 6.47
CA LYS A 580 29.11 13.82 6.68
C LYS A 580 27.98 13.83 7.70
N LYS A 581 28.26 14.33 8.90
CA LYS A 581 27.22 14.75 9.85
C LYS A 581 26.36 15.82 9.16
N GLU A 582 25.17 15.46 8.72
CA GLU A 582 24.13 16.45 8.41
C GLU A 582 23.79 17.16 9.72
N GLN A 583 24.19 18.43 9.83
CA GLN A 583 23.76 19.31 10.90
C GLN A 583 22.27 19.65 10.67
N VAL A 584 21.50 19.50 11.76
CA VAL A 584 20.04 19.65 11.87
C VAL A 584 19.52 20.97 11.30
#